data_AF-A0AB39TSB2-F1
#
_entry.id   AF-A0AB39TSB2-F1
#
_cell.length_a   1.000
_cell.length_b   1.000
_cell.length_c   1.000
_cell.angle_alpha   90.00
_cell.angle_beta   90.00
_cell.angle_gamma   90.00
#
_symmetry.space_group_name_H-M   'P 1'
#
loop_
_entity.id
_entity.type
_entity.pdbx_description
1 polymer ?
#
loop_
_entity_poly.entity_id
_entity_poly.type
_entity_poly.pdbx_seq_one_letter_code
_entity_poly.pdbx_strand_id
1 'polypeptide(L)'
;MRPDAGPNPATEPPAPEPPTTEPPAPERPDFRAALARGPEAAVEAAWQLKMLNWGERHRERGGDPASPLAGLLRLLRAAHAEPRLRRLMPGTSHFSLWFSLSTTYPSVAAGPTITEPLRGGGYLVRFRTDEDPVPAATAEEAVALIVASLPADLGEVFNHPVEQGR
;
A
#
# COMPACT_ATOMS: atom_id res chain seq x y z
N MET A 1 40.44 39.71 59.98
CA MET A 1 40.91 38.47 59.34
C MET A 1 39.69 37.66 58.92
N ARG A 2 39.20 37.87 57.69
CA ARG A 2 38.11 37.11 57.07
C ARG A 2 38.70 36.49 55.80
N PRO A 3 38.61 35.17 55.58
CA PRO A 3 39.13 34.58 54.35
C PRO A 3 38.15 34.80 53.19
N ASP A 4 38.76 35.08 52.05
CA ASP A 4 38.24 35.21 50.70
C ASP A 4 37.37 34.00 50.31
N ALA A 5 36.11 34.25 49.95
CA ALA A 5 35.25 33.25 49.33
C ALA A 5 35.47 33.33 47.82
N GLY A 6 36.23 32.36 47.29
CA GLY A 6 36.49 32.24 45.86
C GLY A 6 35.20 32.11 45.04
N PRO A 7 35.25 32.44 43.73
CA PRO A 7 34.06 32.48 42.89
C PRO A 7 33.46 31.08 42.73
N ASN A 8 32.14 31.02 42.89
CA ASN A 8 31.31 29.84 42.64
C ASN A 8 31.44 29.47 41.14
N PRO A 9 31.70 28.21 40.75
CA PRO A 9 31.72 27.84 39.34
C PRO A 9 30.32 28.05 38.75
N ALA A 10 30.25 28.82 37.67
CA ALA A 10 29.04 29.07 36.92
C ALA A 10 28.43 27.73 36.46
N THR A 11 27.17 27.50 36.82
CA THR A 11 26.36 26.44 36.24
C THR A 11 26.19 26.72 34.75
N GLU A 12 26.85 25.93 33.91
CA GLU A 12 26.66 25.93 32.46
C GLU A 12 25.21 25.49 32.15
N PRO A 13 24.45 26.23 31.32
CA PRO A 13 23.12 25.78 30.90
C PRO A 13 23.25 24.50 30.06
N PRO A 14 22.30 23.55 30.16
CA PRO A 14 22.33 22.35 29.33
C PRO A 14 22.32 22.74 27.85
N ALA A 15 23.16 22.08 27.07
CA ALA A 15 23.25 22.25 25.62
C ALA A 15 21.86 22.10 24.96
N PRO A 16 21.56 22.89 23.91
CA PRO A 16 20.31 22.72 23.18
C PRO A 16 20.25 21.29 22.63
N GLU A 17 19.14 20.59 22.89
CA GLU A 17 18.87 19.30 22.26
C GLU A 17 19.00 19.45 20.74
N PRO A 18 19.71 18.54 20.04
CA PRO A 18 19.82 18.63 18.60
C PRO A 18 18.41 18.60 18.00
N PRO A 19 18.14 19.36 16.93
CA PRO A 19 16.83 19.30 16.28
C PRO A 19 16.60 17.85 15.87
N THR A 20 15.55 17.25 16.43
CA THR A 20 14.99 15.98 15.94
C THR A 20 14.73 16.18 14.46
N THR A 21 15.65 15.72 13.63
CA THR A 21 15.47 15.67 12.19
C THR A 21 14.52 14.52 11.96
N GLU A 22 13.23 14.77 12.18
CA GLU A 22 12.18 13.90 11.68
C GLU A 22 12.43 13.84 10.16
N PRO A 23 12.68 12.65 9.59
CA PRO A 23 12.89 12.56 8.15
C PRO A 23 11.69 13.18 7.44
N PRO A 24 11.89 13.91 6.32
CA PRO A 24 10.77 14.49 5.59
C PRO A 24 9.76 13.38 5.32
N ALA A 25 8.49 13.65 5.63
CA ALA A 25 7.41 12.72 5.35
C ALA A 25 7.54 12.26 3.89
N PRO A 26 7.44 10.94 3.62
CA PRO A 26 7.65 10.42 2.27
C PRO A 26 6.77 11.19 1.28
N GLU A 27 7.39 11.72 0.23
CA GLU A 27 6.67 12.49 -0.80
C GLU A 27 5.54 11.63 -1.36
N ARG A 28 4.31 12.13 -1.21
CA ARG A 28 3.12 11.42 -1.65
C ARG A 28 3.05 11.45 -3.17
N PRO A 29 2.94 10.30 -3.86
CA PRO A 29 2.91 10.28 -5.31
C PRO A 29 1.70 11.03 -5.86
N ASP A 30 1.92 11.91 -6.84
CA ASP A 30 0.82 12.53 -7.60
C ASP A 30 0.35 11.56 -8.68
N PHE A 31 -0.77 10.88 -8.41
CA PHE A 31 -1.38 9.94 -9.35
C PHE A 31 -1.80 10.59 -10.67
N ARG A 32 -2.28 11.84 -10.65
CA ARG A 32 -2.74 12.52 -11.86
C ARG A 32 -1.55 12.88 -12.75
N ALA A 33 -0.47 13.37 -12.16
CA ALA A 33 0.78 13.59 -12.88
C ALA A 33 1.37 12.27 -13.42
N ALA A 34 1.28 11.18 -12.66
CA ALA A 34 1.71 9.86 -13.11
C ALA A 34 0.87 9.33 -14.28
N LEU A 35 -0.44 9.50 -14.22
CA LEU A 35 -1.35 9.14 -15.32
C LEU A 35 -1.04 9.90 -16.61
N ALA A 36 -0.66 11.17 -16.51
CA ALA A 36 -0.23 11.98 -17.66
C ALA A 36 1.08 11.47 -18.29
N ARG A 37 1.94 10.77 -17.53
CA ARG A 37 3.16 10.14 -18.05
C ARG A 37 2.91 8.78 -18.69
N GLY A 38 1.78 8.13 -18.38
CA GLY A 38 1.38 6.87 -18.98
C GLY A 38 0.86 5.83 -17.98
N PRO A 39 0.35 4.69 -18.49
CA PRO A 39 -0.29 3.66 -17.66
C PRO A 39 0.67 3.03 -16.65
N GLU A 40 1.91 2.75 -17.03
CA GLU A 40 2.90 2.13 -16.13
C GLU A 40 3.25 3.04 -14.94
N ALA A 41 3.47 4.34 -15.21
CA ALA A 41 3.70 5.33 -14.17
C ALA A 41 2.49 5.45 -13.23
N ALA A 42 1.27 5.39 -13.77
CA ALA A 42 0.05 5.39 -12.97
C ALA A 42 -0.04 4.16 -12.06
N VAL A 43 0.31 2.97 -12.56
CA VAL A 43 0.33 1.72 -11.79
C VAL A 43 1.30 1.83 -10.61
N GLU A 44 2.53 2.29 -10.86
CA GLU A 44 3.53 2.47 -9.79
C GLU A 44 3.04 3.47 -8.73
N ALA A 45 2.53 4.63 -9.15
CA ALA A 45 1.97 5.62 -8.24
C ALA A 45 0.78 5.07 -7.44
N ALA A 46 -0.07 4.24 -8.04
CA ALA A 46 -1.19 3.60 -7.36
C ALA A 46 -0.71 2.61 -6.29
N TRP A 47 0.28 1.77 -6.58
CA TRP A 47 0.88 0.86 -5.60
C TRP A 47 1.42 1.61 -4.39
N GLN A 48 2.23 2.64 -4.63
CA GLN A 48 2.82 3.47 -3.58
C GLN A 48 1.75 4.17 -2.73
N LEU A 49 0.74 4.78 -3.37
CA LEU A 49 -0.36 5.43 -2.66
C LEU A 49 -1.18 4.45 -1.82
N LYS A 50 -1.43 3.23 -2.30
CA LYS A 50 -2.18 2.22 -1.54
C LYS A 50 -1.40 1.81 -0.29
N MET A 51 -0.12 1.50 -0.43
CA MET A 51 0.73 1.14 0.70
C MET A 51 0.82 2.27 1.73
N LEU A 52 0.99 3.52 1.26
CA LEU A 52 1.02 4.70 2.12
C LEU A 52 -0.30 4.90 2.88
N ASN A 53 -1.42 5.00 2.15
CA ASN A 53 -2.73 5.32 2.73
C ASN A 53 -3.20 4.26 3.74
N TRP A 54 -3.01 2.98 3.41
CA TRP A 54 -3.37 1.89 4.32
C TRP A 54 -2.40 1.80 5.50
N GLY A 55 -1.12 2.16 5.31
CA GLY A 55 -0.11 2.23 6.35
C GLY A 55 -0.41 3.33 7.38
N GLU A 56 -0.72 4.53 6.90
CA GLU A 56 -1.18 5.66 7.73
C GLU A 56 -2.41 5.26 8.55
N ARG A 57 -3.44 4.71 7.89
CA ARG A 57 -4.67 4.26 8.56
C ARG A 57 -4.43 3.15 9.59
N HIS A 58 -3.48 2.25 9.34
CA HIS A 58 -3.09 1.22 10.30
C HIS A 58 -2.45 1.84 11.54
N ARG A 59 -1.53 2.80 11.35
CA ARG A 59 -0.89 3.54 12.45
C ARG A 59 -1.88 4.37 13.26
N GLU A 60 -2.77 5.10 12.60
CA GLU A 60 -3.82 5.90 13.25
C GLU A 60 -4.75 5.05 14.13
N ARG A 61 -4.94 3.77 13.77
CA ARG A 61 -5.75 2.81 14.54
C ARG A 61 -4.95 2.03 15.58
N GLY A 62 -3.75 2.49 15.92
CA GLY A 62 -2.91 1.93 16.97
C GLY A 62 -1.95 0.83 16.50
N GLY A 63 -1.90 0.51 15.20
CA GLY A 63 -0.86 -0.36 14.65
C GLY A 63 -0.99 -1.84 15.02
N ASP A 64 -2.17 -2.32 15.43
CA ASP A 64 -2.38 -3.71 15.84
C ASP A 64 -1.97 -4.70 14.72
N PRO A 65 -0.97 -5.58 14.94
CA PRO A 65 -0.52 -6.55 13.94
C PRO A 65 -1.57 -7.64 13.64
N ALA A 66 -2.55 -7.86 14.52
CA ALA A 66 -3.64 -8.79 14.31
C ALA A 66 -4.84 -8.16 13.56
N SER A 67 -4.77 -6.85 13.27
CA SER A 67 -5.85 -6.16 12.59
C SER A 67 -5.94 -6.54 11.10
N PRO A 68 -7.15 -6.51 10.49
CA PRO A 68 -7.31 -6.69 9.04
C PRO A 68 -6.54 -5.68 8.19
N LEU A 69 -6.17 -4.53 8.76
CA LEU A 69 -5.31 -3.56 8.10
C LEU A 69 -3.87 -4.06 7.98
N ALA A 70 -3.36 -4.69 9.04
CA ALA A 70 -2.02 -5.28 9.03
C ALA A 70 -1.92 -6.40 8.00
N GLY A 71 -2.95 -7.24 7.87
CA GLY A 71 -2.95 -8.25 6.82
C GLY A 71 -3.17 -7.68 5.42
N LEU A 72 -3.97 -6.62 5.23
CA LEU A 72 -4.10 -5.99 3.91
C LEU A 72 -2.75 -5.42 3.47
N LEU A 73 -1.98 -4.86 4.40
CA LEU A 73 -0.62 -4.39 4.14
C LEU A 73 0.35 -5.55 3.81
N ARG A 74 0.23 -6.70 4.48
CA ARG A 74 0.98 -7.91 4.11
C ARG A 74 0.60 -8.36 2.69
N LEU A 75 -0.69 -8.36 2.37
CA LEU A 75 -1.21 -8.73 1.06
C LEU A 75 -0.74 -7.79 -0.05
N LEU A 76 -0.80 -6.48 0.17
CA LEU A 76 -0.30 -5.48 -0.78
C LEU A 76 1.20 -5.67 -1.04
N ARG A 77 2.00 -5.93 0.00
CA ARG A 77 3.44 -6.19 -0.15
C ARG A 77 3.72 -7.48 -0.92
N ALA A 78 3.05 -8.57 -0.57
CA ALA A 78 3.20 -9.85 -1.27
C ALA A 78 2.80 -9.72 -2.76
N ALA A 79 1.67 -9.07 -3.04
CA ALA A 79 1.23 -8.85 -4.42
C ALA A 79 2.18 -7.92 -5.20
N HIS A 80 2.72 -6.88 -4.56
CA HIS A 80 3.69 -5.98 -5.19
C HIS A 80 5.04 -6.67 -5.47
N ALA A 81 5.42 -7.68 -4.67
CA ALA A 81 6.64 -8.47 -4.92
C ALA A 81 6.52 -9.34 -6.18
N GLU A 82 5.31 -9.73 -6.58
CA GLU A 82 5.09 -10.55 -7.77
C GLU A 82 5.09 -9.72 -9.07
N PRO A 83 6.05 -9.95 -9.99
CA PRO A 83 6.19 -9.12 -11.18
C PRO A 83 4.95 -9.06 -12.08
N ARG A 84 4.19 -10.17 -12.16
CA ARG A 84 2.96 -10.25 -12.97
C ARG A 84 1.85 -9.37 -12.39
N LEU A 85 1.76 -9.26 -11.06
CA LEU A 85 0.74 -8.45 -10.39
C LEU A 85 1.16 -6.99 -10.25
N ARG A 86 2.44 -6.73 -10.01
CA ARG A 86 2.98 -5.37 -9.89
C ARG A 86 2.71 -4.52 -11.13
N ARG A 87 2.61 -5.14 -12.32
CA ARG A 87 2.30 -4.45 -13.58
C ARG A 87 0.82 -4.09 -13.73
N LEU A 88 -0.07 -4.63 -12.90
CA LEU A 88 -1.51 -4.40 -12.94
C LEU A 88 -1.92 -3.25 -12.00
N MET A 89 -3.02 -2.58 -12.32
CA MET A 89 -3.58 -1.52 -11.49
C MET A 89 -4.22 -2.10 -10.22
N PRO A 90 -3.71 -1.80 -9.01
CA PRO A 90 -4.27 -2.34 -7.77
C PRO A 90 -5.51 -1.54 -7.33
N GLY A 91 -6.61 -2.26 -7.07
CA GLY A 91 -7.81 -1.74 -6.44
C GLY A 91 -7.98 -2.30 -5.03
N THR A 92 -8.43 -1.46 -4.08
CA THR A 92 -8.70 -1.90 -2.71
C THR A 92 -9.98 -1.30 -2.16
N SER A 93 -10.79 -2.10 -1.46
CA SER A 93 -12.04 -1.70 -0.79
C SER A 93 -12.40 -2.79 0.22
N HIS A 94 -12.93 -2.41 1.39
CA HIS A 94 -13.34 -3.35 2.45
C HIS A 94 -12.32 -4.47 2.71
N PHE A 95 -11.03 -4.12 2.83
CA PHE A 95 -9.93 -5.08 3.06
C PHE A 95 -9.78 -6.16 1.97
N SER A 96 -10.28 -5.87 0.78
CA SER A 96 -10.08 -6.66 -0.44
C SER A 96 -9.06 -6.00 -1.36
N LEU A 97 -8.39 -6.83 -2.15
CA LEU A 97 -7.45 -6.48 -3.21
C LEU A 97 -7.91 -7.13 -4.51
N TRP A 98 -8.01 -6.35 -5.57
CA TRP A 98 -8.27 -6.82 -6.94
C TRP A 98 -7.37 -6.07 -7.92
N PHE A 99 -7.31 -6.58 -9.15
CA PHE A 99 -6.44 -6.05 -10.20
C PHE A 99 -7.25 -5.62 -11.42
N SER A 100 -6.80 -4.54 -12.06
CA SER A 100 -7.39 -4.01 -13.29
C SER A 100 -6.32 -3.86 -14.38
N LEU A 101 -6.72 -4.10 -15.63
CA LEU A 101 -5.93 -3.79 -16.82
C LEU A 101 -6.08 -2.31 -17.23
N SER A 102 -7.16 -1.64 -16.83
CA SER A 102 -7.33 -0.21 -17.05
C SER A 102 -6.86 0.61 -15.83
N THR A 103 -6.19 1.73 -16.10
CA THR A 103 -5.73 2.70 -15.10
C THR A 103 -6.75 3.84 -14.86
N THR A 104 -7.74 3.95 -15.75
CA THR A 104 -8.86 4.90 -15.69
C THR A 104 -10.19 4.17 -15.64
N TYR A 105 -11.25 4.88 -15.28
CA TYR A 105 -12.61 4.35 -15.32
C TYR A 105 -13.09 4.25 -16.79
N PRO A 106 -13.85 3.20 -17.16
CA PRO A 106 -14.29 2.05 -16.35
C PRO A 106 -13.17 1.04 -16.03
N SER A 107 -13.23 0.38 -14.87
CA SER A 107 -12.24 -0.64 -14.50
C SER A 107 -12.43 -1.93 -15.31
N VAL A 108 -11.36 -2.45 -15.93
CA VAL A 108 -11.36 -3.74 -16.61
C VAL A 108 -10.68 -4.77 -15.73
N ALA A 109 -11.46 -5.66 -15.12
CA ALA A 109 -10.94 -6.67 -14.20
C ALA A 109 -9.88 -7.56 -14.87
N ALA A 110 -8.72 -7.68 -14.23
CA ALA A 110 -7.60 -8.50 -14.71
C ALA A 110 -7.64 -9.92 -14.17
N GLY A 111 -8.50 -10.23 -13.20
CA GLY A 111 -8.58 -11.54 -12.58
C GLY A 111 -9.37 -11.57 -11.27
N PRO A 112 -9.12 -12.59 -10.43
CA PRO A 112 -9.80 -12.80 -9.15
C PRO A 112 -9.63 -11.66 -8.14
N THR A 113 -10.48 -11.66 -7.12
CA THR A 113 -10.38 -10.76 -5.96
C THR A 113 -9.94 -11.52 -4.72
N ILE A 114 -8.98 -10.97 -3.97
CA ILE A 114 -8.62 -11.47 -2.64
C ILE A 114 -9.33 -10.61 -1.60
N THR A 115 -9.88 -11.23 -0.57
CA THR A 115 -10.44 -10.54 0.59
C THR A 115 -9.79 -11.05 1.86
N GLU A 116 -9.37 -10.15 2.73
CA GLU A 116 -9.02 -10.53 4.10
C GLU A 116 -10.28 -10.50 4.99
N PRO A 117 -10.64 -11.63 5.62
CA PRO A 117 -11.76 -11.67 6.54
C PRO A 117 -11.46 -10.83 7.80
N LEU A 118 -12.44 -10.02 8.21
CA LEU A 118 -12.35 -9.04 9.29
C LEU A 118 -11.98 -9.61 10.68
N ARG A 119 -12.11 -10.92 10.90
CA ARG A 119 -11.82 -11.58 12.18
C ARG A 119 -11.38 -13.03 11.94
N GLY A 120 -10.08 -13.32 12.05
CA GLY A 120 -9.60 -14.70 12.04
C GLY A 120 -8.21 -14.92 11.44
N GLY A 121 -7.64 -13.91 10.77
CA GLY A 121 -6.45 -14.12 9.95
C GLY A 121 -6.75 -14.97 8.71
N GLY A 122 -5.76 -15.15 7.86
CA GLY A 122 -5.92 -15.80 6.55
C GLY A 122 -6.58 -14.89 5.50
N TYR A 123 -6.83 -15.45 4.33
CA TYR A 123 -7.33 -14.76 3.15
C TYR A 123 -8.34 -15.65 2.42
N LEU A 124 -9.25 -15.01 1.69
CA LEU A 124 -10.24 -15.67 0.84
C LEU A 124 -10.03 -15.20 -0.59
N VAL A 125 -9.76 -16.13 -1.51
CA VAL A 125 -9.59 -15.84 -2.93
C VAL A 125 -10.87 -16.20 -3.67
N ARG A 126 -11.51 -15.21 -4.28
CA ARG A 126 -12.74 -15.38 -5.05
C ARG A 126 -12.45 -15.21 -6.53
N PHE A 127 -12.48 -16.32 -7.25
CA PHE A 127 -12.22 -16.39 -8.69
C PHE A 127 -13.40 -15.91 -9.52
N ARG A 128 -14.62 -16.27 -9.11
CA ARG A 128 -15.86 -15.88 -9.75
C ARG A 128 -16.92 -15.52 -8.72
N THR A 129 -17.90 -14.72 -9.13
CA THR A 129 -18.97 -14.25 -8.23
C THR A 129 -19.88 -15.38 -7.76
N ASP A 130 -20.03 -16.41 -8.57
CA ASP A 130 -20.90 -17.58 -8.39
C ASP A 130 -20.22 -18.76 -7.68
N GLU A 131 -18.93 -18.66 -7.35
CA GLU A 131 -18.16 -19.74 -6.72
C GLU A 131 -17.80 -19.41 -5.26
N ASP A 132 -17.72 -20.46 -4.45
CA ASP A 132 -17.24 -20.35 -3.08
C ASP A 132 -15.76 -19.90 -3.07
N PRO A 133 -15.39 -18.96 -2.19
CA PRO A 133 -14.01 -18.50 -2.09
C PRO A 133 -13.09 -19.60 -1.58
N VAL A 134 -11.87 -19.66 -2.13
CA VAL A 134 -10.82 -20.58 -1.69
C VAL A 134 -10.05 -19.95 -0.54
N PRO A 135 -9.91 -20.64 0.62
CA PRO A 135 -9.13 -20.13 1.73
C PRO A 135 -7.62 -20.24 1.47
N ALA A 136 -6.87 -19.25 1.94
CA ALA A 136 -5.42 -19.24 2.00
C ALA A 136 -4.97 -18.81 3.39
N ALA A 137 -3.94 -19.45 3.95
CA ALA A 137 -3.47 -19.14 5.31
C ALA A 137 -2.59 -17.88 5.32
N THR A 138 -1.89 -17.61 4.22
CA THR A 138 -0.93 -16.51 4.09
C THR A 138 -1.20 -15.62 2.88
N ALA A 139 -0.59 -14.44 2.87
CA ALA A 139 -0.72 -13.47 1.79
C ALA A 139 -0.07 -14.03 0.51
N GLU A 140 1.05 -14.70 0.69
CA GLU A 140 1.85 -15.34 -0.37
C GLU A 140 1.07 -16.48 -1.02
N GLU A 141 0.39 -17.32 -0.24
CA GLU A 141 -0.50 -18.36 -0.77
C GLU A 141 -1.66 -17.75 -1.57
N ALA A 142 -2.31 -16.72 -1.05
CA ALA A 142 -3.41 -16.04 -1.74
C ALA A 142 -2.95 -15.43 -3.07
N VAL A 143 -1.76 -14.82 -3.08
CA VAL A 143 -1.12 -14.27 -4.26
C VAL A 143 -0.76 -15.36 -5.27
N ALA A 144 -0.18 -16.48 -4.82
CA ALA A 144 0.15 -17.62 -5.68
C ALA A 144 -1.09 -18.20 -6.37
N LEU A 145 -2.21 -18.32 -5.63
CA LEU A 145 -3.50 -18.76 -6.17
C LEU A 145 -4.00 -17.83 -7.28
N ILE A 146 -3.90 -16.51 -7.09
CA ILE A 146 -4.23 -15.55 -8.15
C ILE A 146 -3.29 -15.75 -9.34
N VAL A 147 -1.97 -15.72 -9.14
CA VAL A 147 -0.99 -15.81 -10.22
C VAL A 147 -1.16 -17.08 -11.06
N ALA A 148 -1.52 -18.19 -10.43
CA ALA A 148 -1.80 -19.47 -11.09
C ALA A 148 -3.08 -19.42 -11.96
N SER A 149 -4.08 -18.64 -11.55
CA SER A 149 -5.33 -18.48 -12.31
C SER A 149 -5.25 -17.44 -13.43
N LEU A 150 -4.25 -16.57 -13.39
CA LEU A 150 -4.10 -15.48 -14.34
C LEU A 150 -3.65 -15.99 -15.72
N PRO A 151 -4.25 -15.49 -16.83
CA PRO A 151 -3.82 -15.81 -18.19
C PRO A 151 -2.32 -15.54 -18.38
N ALA A 152 -1.64 -16.42 -19.12
CA ALA A 152 -0.21 -16.28 -19.41
C ALA A 152 0.09 -14.99 -20.18
N ASP A 153 -0.87 -14.54 -20.99
CA ASP A 153 -0.85 -13.38 -21.86
C ASP A 153 -1.77 -12.24 -21.37
N LEU A 154 -1.70 -11.94 -20.06
CA LEU A 154 -2.24 -10.69 -19.54
C LEU A 154 -1.65 -9.52 -20.34
N GLY A 155 -2.48 -8.91 -21.18
CA GLY A 155 -2.10 -7.77 -21.99
C GLY A 155 -1.56 -6.61 -21.16
N GLU A 156 -1.02 -5.60 -21.84
CA GLU A 156 -0.48 -4.43 -21.15
C GLU A 156 -1.58 -3.58 -20.51
N VAL A 157 -1.24 -2.93 -19.41
CA VAL A 157 -2.14 -1.95 -18.80
C VAL A 157 -2.33 -0.76 -19.74
N PHE A 158 -3.55 -0.25 -19.79
CA PHE A 158 -3.91 0.83 -20.71
C PHE A 158 -4.74 1.90 -20.02
N ASN A 159 -4.74 3.09 -20.62
CA ASN A 159 -5.67 4.15 -20.27
C ASN A 159 -6.86 4.05 -21.24
N HIS A 160 -8.09 4.18 -20.75
CA HIS A 160 -9.20 4.44 -21.67
C HIS A 160 -8.92 5.74 -22.45
N PRO A 161 -9.22 5.77 -23.76
CA PRO A 161 -9.17 7.02 -24.50
C PRO A 161 -10.04 8.03 -23.77
N VAL A 162 -9.51 9.25 -23.58
CA VAL A 162 -10.34 10.36 -23.12
C VAL A 162 -11.44 10.49 -24.17
N GLU A 163 -12.68 10.15 -23.82
CA GLU A 163 -13.81 10.50 -24.68
C GLU A 163 -13.79 12.03 -24.77
N GLN A 164 -13.24 12.54 -25.88
CA GLN A 164 -13.34 13.95 -26.19
C GLN A 164 -14.82 14.18 -26.50
N GLY A 165 -15.52 14.65 -25.47
CA GLY A 165 -16.91 15.08 -25.57
C GLY A 165 -17.07 15.99 -26.78
N ARG A 166 -18.02 15.59 -27.62
CA ARG A 166 -18.47 16.27 -28.83
C ARG A 166 -19.13 17.60 -28.51
#